data_AF-A0A7S4JTJ0-F1
#
_entry.id   AF-A0A7S4JTJ0-F1
#
_cell.length_a   1.000
_cell.length_b   1.000
_cell.length_c   1.000
_cell.angle_alpha   90.00
_cell.angle_beta   90.00
_cell.angle_gamma   90.00
#
_symmetry.space_group_name_H-M   'P 1'
#
loop_
_entity.id
_entity.type
_entity.pdbx_description
1 polymer ?
#
loop_
_entity_poly.entity_id
_entity_poly.type
_entity_poly.pdbx_seq_one_letter_code
_entity_poly.pdbx_strand_id
1 'polypeptide(L)'
;MEDHHENIVLGCFDKSITDSLGGDGIFKKSEELEEWYGRTKLTIKGHLQMFRGVDNVWTLVLTEGKTGNRAGDNRKVSIRVEPGDTEYNVDALKIVAMQRAEP
;
A
#
# COMPACT_ATOMS: atom_id res chain seq x y z
N MET A 1 -32.92 -2.07 10.78
CA MET A 1 -33.13 -1.58 9.39
C MET A 1 -31.97 -0.68 8.98
N GLU A 2 -31.44 0.15 9.89
CA GLU A 2 -30.22 0.96 9.70
C GLU A 2 -28.99 0.14 9.29
N ASP A 3 -28.72 -0.99 9.96
CA ASP A 3 -27.58 -1.88 9.64
C ASP A 3 -27.55 -2.37 8.18
N HIS A 4 -28.71 -2.50 7.53
CA HIS A 4 -28.75 -2.98 6.14
C HIS A 4 -28.34 -1.89 5.15
N HIS A 5 -28.68 -0.63 5.42
CA HIS A 5 -28.29 0.50 4.59
C HIS A 5 -26.81 0.83 4.74
N GLU A 6 -26.27 0.76 5.96
CA GLU A 6 -24.84 0.96 6.21
C GLU A 6 -23.98 -0.09 5.49
N ASN A 7 -24.41 -1.36 5.51
CA ASN A 7 -23.72 -2.44 4.80
C ASN A 7 -23.74 -2.26 3.27
N ILE A 8 -24.81 -1.71 2.70
CA ILE A 8 -24.87 -1.40 1.27
C ILE A 8 -23.87 -0.30 0.91
N VAL A 9 -23.81 0.77 1.72
CA VAL A 9 -22.89 1.90 1.47
C VAL A 9 -21.43 1.44 1.55
N LEU A 10 -21.07 0.63 2.55
CA LEU A 10 -19.72 0.08 2.68
C LEU A 10 -19.35 -0.85 1.51
N GLY A 11 -20.28 -1.70 1.06
CA GLY A 11 -20.06 -2.55 -0.12
C GLY A 11 -19.85 -1.74 -1.40
N CYS A 12 -20.60 -0.65 -1.58
CA CYS A 12 -20.40 0.27 -2.71
C CYS A 12 -19.06 1.00 -2.62
N PHE A 13 -18.63 1.38 -1.42
CA PHE A 13 -17.34 2.03 -1.18
C PHE A 13 -16.18 1.11 -1.55
N ASP A 14 -16.17 -0.13 -1.04
CA ASP A 14 -15.12 -1.12 -1.30
C ASP A 14 -14.98 -1.41 -2.81
N LYS A 15 -16.11 -1.57 -3.49
CA LYS A 15 -16.15 -1.74 -4.95
C LYS A 15 -15.57 -0.52 -5.66
N SER A 16 -15.98 0.69 -5.28
CA SER A 16 -15.52 1.92 -5.93
C SER A 16 -14.02 2.11 -5.79
N ILE A 17 -13.46 1.85 -4.60
CA ILE A 17 -12.00 1.93 -4.37
C ILE A 17 -11.25 0.85 -5.16
N THR A 18 -11.77 -0.39 -5.18
CA THR A 18 -11.14 -1.48 -5.93
C THR A 18 -11.13 -1.21 -7.43
N ASP A 19 -12.26 -0.77 -7.99
CA ASP A 19 -12.37 -0.43 -9.41
C ASP A 19 -11.44 0.75 -9.74
N SER A 20 -11.39 1.80 -8.90
CA SER A 20 -10.46 2.92 -9.09
C SER A 20 -8.99 2.51 -9.07
N LEU A 21 -8.56 1.72 -8.07
CA LEU A 21 -7.17 1.25 -7.98
C LEU A 21 -6.83 0.21 -9.06
N GLY A 22 -7.82 -0.52 -9.55
CA GLY A 22 -7.69 -1.48 -10.65
C GLY A 22 -7.66 -0.85 -12.04
N GLY A 23 -7.96 0.45 -12.16
CA GLY A 23 -8.06 1.17 -13.44
C GLY A 23 -9.42 1.09 -14.13
N ASP A 24 -10.43 0.50 -13.47
CA ASP A 24 -11.79 0.27 -13.97
C ASP A 24 -12.83 1.32 -13.49
N GLY A 25 -12.39 2.33 -12.73
CA GLY A 25 -13.26 3.37 -12.13
C GLY A 25 -13.79 4.44 -13.10
N ILE A 26 -14.85 5.15 -12.69
CA ILE A 26 -15.60 6.23 -13.39
C ILE A 26 -14.75 7.50 -13.58
N PHE A 27 -13.55 7.38 -14.10
CA PHE A 27 -12.84 8.50 -14.71
C PHE A 27 -12.70 8.15 -16.17
N LYS A 28 -13.25 9.02 -17.04
CA LYS A 28 -13.05 8.91 -18.48
C LYS A 28 -11.56 8.66 -18.70
N LYS A 29 -11.23 7.61 -19.44
CA LYS A 29 -9.90 7.35 -19.99
C LYS A 29 -9.40 8.61 -20.69
N SER A 30 -8.78 9.51 -19.96
CA SER A 30 -7.91 10.55 -20.50
C SER A 30 -6.51 9.96 -20.51
N GLU A 31 -5.75 10.25 -21.57
CA GLU A 31 -4.35 9.81 -21.66
C GLU A 31 -3.53 10.24 -20.42
N GLU A 32 -3.92 11.34 -19.77
CA GLU A 32 -3.34 11.85 -18.51
C GLU A 32 -3.51 10.91 -17.31
N LEU A 33 -4.63 10.19 -17.20
CA LEU A 33 -4.87 9.26 -16.08
C LEU A 33 -4.21 7.91 -16.31
N GLU A 34 -4.19 7.42 -17.56
CA GLU A 34 -3.40 6.24 -17.96
C GLU A 34 -1.91 6.46 -17.68
N GLU A 35 -1.39 7.69 -17.84
CA GLU A 35 -0.04 8.07 -17.40
C GLU A 35 0.16 7.99 -15.88
N TRP A 36 -0.88 8.20 -15.06
CA TRP A 36 -0.77 8.30 -13.60
C TRP A 36 -0.93 6.95 -12.90
N TYR A 37 -1.91 6.13 -13.33
CA TYR A 37 -2.22 4.82 -12.75
C TYR A 37 -1.08 3.79 -12.89
N GLY A 38 -0.14 4.01 -13.82
CA GLY A 38 0.99 3.10 -14.08
C GLY A 38 2.37 3.61 -13.66
N ARG A 39 2.49 4.85 -13.15
CA ARG A 39 3.81 5.45 -12.87
C ARG A 39 4.20 5.48 -11.40
N THR A 40 3.25 5.60 -10.47
CA THR A 40 3.59 5.75 -9.05
C THR A 40 4.09 4.45 -8.44
N LYS A 41 5.40 4.25 -8.41
CA LYS A 41 6.04 3.10 -7.77
C LYS A 41 6.58 3.50 -6.40
N LEU A 42 6.19 2.74 -5.38
CA LEU A 42 6.69 2.88 -4.03
C LEU A 42 7.83 1.87 -3.79
N THR A 43 9.02 2.36 -3.48
CA THR A 43 10.13 1.52 -3.01
C THR A 43 10.26 1.70 -1.50
N ILE A 44 10.04 0.62 -0.74
CA ILE A 44 10.11 0.62 0.71
C ILE A 44 11.42 -0.04 1.16
N LYS A 45 12.20 0.63 2.02
CA LYS A 45 13.40 0.10 2.67
C LYS A 45 13.25 0.21 4.18
N GLY A 46 13.66 -0.82 4.92
CA GLY A 46 13.59 -0.82 6.38
C GLY A 46 13.98 -2.17 6.96
N HIS A 47 14.09 -2.26 8.29
CA HIS A 47 14.36 -3.52 8.96
C HIS A 47 13.05 -4.27 9.20
N LEU A 48 12.93 -5.49 8.66
CA LEU A 48 11.79 -6.35 8.92
C LEU A 48 11.83 -6.88 10.36
N GLN A 49 10.94 -6.38 11.22
CA GLN A 49 10.83 -6.80 12.61
C GLN A 49 10.00 -8.09 12.74
N MET A 50 8.88 -8.18 12.02
CA MET A 50 7.99 -9.34 12.01
C MET A 50 7.27 -9.50 10.68
N PHE A 51 6.92 -10.75 10.35
CA PHE A 51 6.06 -11.07 9.24
C PHE A 51 5.15 -12.26 9.58
N ARG A 52 3.93 -12.29 9.04
CA ARG A 52 2.97 -13.40 9.20
C ARG A 52 2.08 -13.50 7.97
N GLY A 53 1.93 -14.72 7.44
CA GLY A 53 0.95 -15.05 6.39
C GLY A 53 -0.12 -15.97 6.94
N VAL A 54 -1.39 -15.57 6.89
CA VAL A 54 -2.56 -16.38 7.28
C VAL A 54 -3.71 -16.01 6.35
N ASP A 55 -4.50 -17.00 5.91
CA ASP A 55 -5.71 -16.80 5.10
C ASP A 55 -5.48 -15.91 3.85
N ASN A 56 -4.38 -16.16 3.12
CA ASN A 56 -3.96 -15.39 1.94
C ASN A 56 -3.70 -13.89 2.20
N VAL A 57 -3.50 -13.51 3.47
CA VAL A 57 -3.12 -12.17 3.91
C VAL A 57 -1.72 -12.20 4.52
N TRP A 58 -0.82 -11.41 3.95
CA TRP A 58 0.51 -11.14 4.50
C TRP A 58 0.49 -9.86 5.33
N THR A 59 0.95 -9.96 6.57
CA THR A 59 1.21 -8.82 7.44
C THR A 59 2.71 -8.71 7.70
N LEU A 60 3.30 -7.55 7.45
CA LEU A 60 4.71 -7.23 7.71
C LEU A 60 4.79 -5.98 8.59
N VAL A 61 5.78 -5.93 9.48
CA VAL A 61 6.13 -4.73 10.25
C VAL A 61 7.60 -4.42 10.05
N LEU A 62 7.87 -3.22 9.54
CA LEU A 62 9.20 -2.67 9.38
C LEU A 62 9.44 -1.60 10.46
N THR A 63 10.64 -1.55 11.00
CA THR A 63 11.07 -0.50 11.93
C THR A 63 12.47 -0.01 11.60
N GLU A 64 12.92 1.03 12.30
CA GLU A 64 14.34 1.28 12.45
C GLU A 64 15.07 0.03 13.00
N GLY A 65 16.24 -0.28 12.45
CA GLY A 65 17.09 -1.35 12.96
C GLY A 65 17.82 -0.90 14.23
N LYS A 66 17.43 -1.39 15.41
CA LYS A 66 17.94 -0.86 16.70
C LYS A 66 19.30 -1.35 17.17
N THR A 67 19.98 -2.30 16.54
CA THR A 67 21.24 -2.82 17.11
C THR A 67 22.25 -3.35 16.10
N GLY A 68 23.50 -2.92 16.29
CA GLY A 68 24.72 -3.53 15.77
C GLY A 68 25.29 -2.83 14.53
N ASN A 69 26.25 -1.90 14.73
CA ASN A 69 27.23 -1.36 13.76
C ASN A 69 26.89 -1.46 12.26
N ARG A 70 25.64 -1.19 11.87
CA ARG A 70 25.21 -1.23 10.47
C ARG A 70 25.44 0.13 9.86
N ALA A 71 25.79 0.12 8.58
CA ALA A 71 25.98 1.30 7.76
C ALA A 71 24.79 2.27 7.94
N GLY A 72 25.04 3.57 7.76
CA GLY A 72 24.06 4.63 8.03
C GLY A 72 22.78 4.58 7.20
N ASP A 73 22.65 3.60 6.29
CA ASP A 73 21.57 3.41 5.33
C ASP A 73 20.34 2.67 5.87
N ASN A 74 20.43 1.99 7.02
CA ASN A 74 19.32 1.20 7.60
C ASN A 74 18.80 1.73 8.96
N ARG A 75 19.01 3.02 9.23
CA ARG A 75 18.58 3.65 10.49
C ARG A 75 17.10 4.05 10.52
N LYS A 76 16.39 4.00 9.40
CA LYS A 76 14.97 4.42 9.28
C LYS A 76 14.22 3.51 8.32
N VAL A 77 12.89 3.50 8.41
CA VAL A 77 12.06 2.99 7.32
C VAL A 77 11.87 4.12 6.32
N SER A 78 12.27 3.92 5.07
CA SER A 78 12.09 4.90 4.00
C SER A 78 11.15 4.42 2.91
N ILE A 79 10.34 5.35 2.39
CA ILE A 79 9.37 5.13 1.34
C ILE A 79 9.69 6.13 0.24
N ARG A 80 10.24 5.65 -0.86
CA ARG A 80 10.54 6.45 -2.05
C ARG A 80 9.41 6.35 -3.06
N VAL A 81 9.00 7.48 -3.61
CA VAL A 81 7.94 7.59 -4.61
C VAL A 81 8.56 7.91 -5.98
N GLU A 82 8.39 7.02 -6.95
CA GLU A 82 8.81 7.20 -8.36
C GLU A 82 7.57 7.38 -9.25
N PRO A 83 7.61 8.14 -10.38
CA PRO A 83 8.69 8.97 -10.86
C PRO A 83 8.74 10.28 -10.05
N GLY A 84 9.85 10.47 -9.34
CA GLY A 84 10.06 11.55 -8.40
C GLY A 84 11.20 11.21 -7.45
N ASP A 85 11.70 12.21 -6.74
CA ASP A 85 12.77 12.05 -5.74
C ASP A 85 12.25 12.27 -4.31
N THR A 86 10.94 12.12 -4.11
CA THR A 86 10.34 12.28 -2.78
C THR A 86 10.57 11.03 -1.94
N GLU A 87 11.16 11.21 -0.76
CA GLU A 87 11.42 10.14 0.21
C GLU A 87 10.84 10.49 1.58
N TYR A 88 9.95 9.65 2.07
CA TYR A 88 9.37 9.76 3.40
C TYR A 88 10.11 8.84 4.35
N ASN A 89 10.35 9.32 5.58
CA ASN A 89 10.96 8.54 6.64
C ASN A 89 9.97 8.35 7.79
N VAL A 90 9.81 7.12 8.26
CA VAL A 90 8.94 6.78 9.39
C VAL A 90 9.68 5.86 10.36
N ASP A 91 9.29 5.90 11.63
CA ASP A 91 9.90 5.06 12.68
C ASP A 91 9.47 3.59 12.54
N ALA A 92 8.22 3.37 12.11
CA ALA A 92 7.65 2.07 11.87
C ALA A 92 6.61 2.11 10.73
N LEU A 93 6.50 1.00 10.00
CA LEU A 93 5.52 0.80 8.92
C LEU A 93 4.91 -0.60 9.02
N LYS A 94 3.58 -0.68 9.03
CA LYS A 94 2.84 -1.94 8.92
C LYS A 94 2.26 -2.08 7.52
N ILE A 95 2.55 -3.20 6.87
CA ILE A 95 2.02 -3.55 5.54
C ILE A 95 1.06 -4.73 5.71
N VAL A 96 -0.16 -4.59 5.21
CA VAL A 96 -1.14 -5.68 5.11
C VAL A 96 -1.48 -5.86 3.64
N ALA A 97 -1.08 -6.98 3.06
CA ALA A 97 -1.24 -7.29 1.66
C ALA A 97 -2.10 -8.55 1.51
N MET A 98 -3.20 -8.44 0.79
CA MET A 98 -4.07 -9.56 0.45
C MET A 98 -3.77 -10.01 -0.99
N GLN A 99 -3.72 -11.32 -1.22
CA GLN A 99 -3.65 -11.83 -2.58
C GLN A 99 -4.93 -11.45 -3.33
N ARG A 100 -4.79 -10.85 -4.52
CA ARG A 100 -5.93 -10.59 -5.39
C ARG A 100 -6.55 -11.94 -5.77
N ALA A 101 -7.85 -12.10 -5.57
CA ALA A 101 -8.56 -13.23 -6.14
C ALA A 101 -8.41 -13.16 -7.67
N GLU A 102 -7.86 -14.21 -8.29
CA GLU A 102 -7.87 -14.31 -9.74
C GLU A 102 -9.33 -14.32 -10.22
N PRO A 103 -9.67 -13.65 -11.34
CA PRO A 103 -11.00 -13.68 -11.92
C PRO A 103 -11.41 -15.09 -12.39
#